data_AF-A0A969TX52-F1
#
_entry.id   AF-A0A969TX52-F1
#
_cell.length_a   1.000
_cell.length_b   1.000
_cell.length_c   1.000
_cell.angle_alpha   90.00
_cell.angle_beta   90.00
_cell.angle_gamma   90.00
#
_symmetry.space_group_name_H-M   'P 1'
#
loop_
_entity.id
_entity.type
_entity.pdbx_description
1 polymer ?
#
loop_
_entity_poly.entity_id
_entity_poly.type
_entity_poly.pdbx_seq_one_letter_code
_entity_poly.pdbx_strand_id
1 'polypeptide(L)'
;MPFASNKIITNYPIKAGKTIWLEPYQWSGMTITTVTAPIYDDKKQLLGVSGLDINITALSDRLKTPQSWGNSYFAILSQEGNLLAYPPQPEKAKALATYQDIPNLNKVWQQINEERVGIIVLEGSYWAYQRVEGTNWLMLAAVPQSVVLG
;
A
#
# COMPACT_ATOMS: atom_id res chain seq x y z
N MET A 1 23.86 -0.57 -0.72
CA MET A 1 23.94 -1.62 0.32
C MET A 1 22.87 -2.69 0.03
N PRO A 2 23.21 -3.89 -0.47
CA PRO A 2 22.21 -4.88 -0.94
C PRO A 2 21.85 -5.99 0.06
N PHE A 3 22.46 -6.05 1.26
CA PHE A 3 22.36 -7.23 2.14
C PHE A 3 21.14 -7.24 3.09
N ALA A 4 20.51 -6.11 3.35
CA ALA A 4 19.38 -6.02 4.30
C ALA A 4 18.07 -6.55 3.69
N SER A 5 17.78 -6.25 2.42
CA SER A 5 16.58 -6.70 1.72
C SER A 5 16.54 -8.23 1.54
N ASN A 6 17.67 -8.85 1.21
CA ASN A 6 17.73 -10.31 1.00
C ASN A 6 17.33 -11.12 2.23
N LYS A 7 17.68 -10.68 3.45
CA LYS A 7 17.30 -11.37 4.69
C LYS A 7 15.80 -11.24 5.00
N ILE A 8 15.20 -10.10 4.66
CA ILE A 8 13.76 -9.88 4.88
C ILE A 8 12.96 -10.72 3.89
N ILE A 9 13.31 -10.66 2.61
CA ILE A 9 12.61 -11.38 1.53
C ILE A 9 12.67 -12.90 1.74
N THR A 10 13.76 -13.42 2.30
CA THR A 10 13.93 -14.87 2.53
C THR A 10 13.44 -15.34 3.90
N ASN A 11 13.87 -14.72 4.99
CA ASN A 11 13.61 -15.28 6.33
C ASN A 11 12.18 -15.08 6.81
N TYR A 12 11.54 -13.96 6.44
CA TYR A 12 10.20 -13.64 6.93
C TYR A 12 9.14 -14.61 6.41
N PRO A 13 9.06 -14.93 5.10
CA PRO A 13 8.10 -15.92 4.61
C PRO A 13 8.37 -17.32 5.17
N ILE A 14 9.64 -17.70 5.34
CA ILE A 14 10.02 -18.99 5.94
C ILE A 14 9.49 -19.08 7.38
N LYS A 15 9.72 -18.04 8.20
CA LYS A 15 9.22 -17.99 9.58
C LYS A 15 7.70 -17.95 9.66
N ALA A 16 7.05 -17.25 8.73
CA ALA A 16 5.60 -17.16 8.66
C ALA A 16 4.95 -18.45 8.12
N GLY A 17 5.70 -19.27 7.37
CA GLY A 17 5.20 -20.48 6.70
C GLY A 17 4.16 -20.20 5.62
N LYS A 18 4.07 -18.96 5.12
CA LYS A 18 3.04 -18.50 4.18
C LYS A 18 3.53 -17.32 3.34
N THR A 19 2.77 -17.01 2.29
CA THR A 19 2.94 -15.78 1.51
C THR A 19 2.78 -14.54 2.38
N ILE A 20 3.68 -13.58 2.22
CA ILE A 20 3.62 -12.28 2.89
C ILE A 20 3.85 -11.15 1.90
N TRP A 21 3.31 -9.99 2.25
CA TRP A 21 3.51 -8.73 1.56
C TRP A 21 4.41 -7.85 2.41
N LEU A 22 5.52 -7.39 1.84
CA LEU A 22 6.46 -6.53 2.53
C LEU A 22 6.03 -5.07 2.46
N GLU A 23 6.36 -4.32 3.51
CA GLU A 23 6.34 -2.87 3.48
C GLU A 23 7.23 -2.34 2.33
N PRO A 24 6.92 -1.18 1.74
CA PRO A 24 7.68 -0.67 0.61
C PRO A 24 9.11 -0.31 1.03
N TYR A 25 10.07 -0.53 0.14
CA TYR A 25 11.48 -0.24 0.37
C TYR A 25 12.19 0.20 -0.92
N GLN A 26 13.36 0.82 -0.76
CA GLN A 26 14.22 1.19 -1.89
C GLN A 26 15.08 0.01 -2.33
N TRP A 27 15.07 -0.26 -3.64
CA TRP A 27 15.95 -1.23 -4.26
C TRP A 27 16.38 -0.74 -5.64
N SER A 28 17.70 -0.71 -5.86
CA SER A 28 18.28 -0.31 -7.16
C SER A 28 17.75 1.03 -7.70
N GLY A 29 17.52 2.01 -6.81
CA GLY A 29 17.02 3.35 -7.18
C GLY A 29 15.52 3.42 -7.45
N MET A 30 14.78 2.33 -7.23
CA MET A 30 13.32 2.28 -7.33
C MET A 30 12.70 1.93 -6.00
N THR A 31 11.51 2.45 -5.77
CA THR A 31 10.69 2.06 -4.62
C THR A 31 9.75 0.95 -5.03
N ILE A 32 9.82 -0.17 -4.31
CA ILE A 32 9.08 -1.39 -4.59
C ILE A 32 8.42 -1.92 -3.32
N THR A 33 7.37 -2.72 -3.48
CA THR A 33 6.88 -3.66 -2.46
C THR A 33 6.98 -5.06 -3.05
N THR A 34 7.19 -6.07 -2.21
CA THR A 34 7.43 -7.44 -2.67
C THR A 34 6.44 -8.37 -2.01
N VAL A 35 5.82 -9.23 -2.83
CA VAL A 35 5.16 -10.44 -2.33
C VAL A 35 6.16 -11.57 -2.36
N THR A 36 6.30 -12.29 -1.25
CA THR A 36 7.26 -13.38 -1.11
C THR A 36 6.64 -14.59 -0.44
N ALA A 37 7.00 -15.79 -0.89
CA ALA A 37 6.42 -17.05 -0.43
C ALA A 37 7.48 -18.15 -0.32
N PRO A 38 7.44 -18.98 0.75
CA PRO A 38 8.32 -20.13 0.86
C PRO A 38 7.87 -21.24 -0.09
N ILE A 39 8.83 -21.97 -0.65
CA ILE A 39 8.60 -23.14 -1.51
C ILE A 39 9.04 -24.38 -0.75
N TYR A 40 8.15 -25.36 -0.64
CA TYR A 40 8.40 -26.64 0.03
C TYR A 40 8.27 -27.79 -0.95
N ASP A 41 8.98 -28.89 -0.67
CA ASP A 41 8.74 -30.17 -1.34
C ASP A 41 7.55 -30.94 -0.72
N ASP A 42 7.22 -32.10 -1.28
CA ASP A 42 6.13 -32.96 -0.80
C ASP A 42 6.34 -33.48 0.63
N LYS A 43 7.58 -33.42 1.15
CA LYS A 43 7.96 -33.81 2.52
C LYS A 43 7.98 -32.60 3.46
N LYS A 44 7.48 -31.44 3.03
CA LYS A 44 7.49 -30.16 3.76
C LYS A 44 8.89 -29.65 4.08
N GLN A 45 9.90 -30.06 3.33
CA GLN A 45 11.25 -29.52 3.43
C GLN A 45 11.35 -28.22 2.63
N LEU A 46 11.97 -27.18 3.20
CA LEU A 46 12.14 -25.91 2.53
C LEU A 46 13.11 -26.06 1.35
N LEU A 47 12.63 -25.79 0.14
CA LEU A 47 13.43 -25.76 -1.08
C LEU A 47 13.99 -24.36 -1.37
N GLY A 48 13.25 -23.31 -1.01
CA GLY A 48 13.64 -21.94 -1.28
C GLY A 48 12.50 -20.94 -1.08
N VAL A 49 12.63 -19.78 -1.72
CA VAL A 49 11.65 -18.68 -1.62
C VAL A 49 11.48 -18.06 -3.00
N SER A 50 10.23 -17.79 -3.41
CA SER A 50 9.92 -16.96 -4.58
C SER A 50 9.51 -15.57 -4.13
N GLY A 51 9.98 -14.54 -4.84
CA GLY A 51 9.56 -13.16 -4.66
C GLY A 51 9.12 -12.52 -5.98
N LEU A 52 8.13 -11.64 -5.92
CA LEU A 52 7.73 -10.77 -7.04
C LEU A 52 7.72 -9.32 -6.55
N ASP A 53 8.48 -8.48 -7.24
CA ASP A 53 8.57 -7.06 -6.95
C ASP A 53 7.52 -6.27 -7.73
N ILE A 54 6.82 -5.37 -7.05
CA ILE A 54 5.83 -4.47 -7.61
C ILE A 54 6.35 -3.05 -7.54
N ASN A 55 6.41 -2.40 -8.71
CA ASN A 55 6.80 -1.00 -8.81
C ASN A 55 5.65 -0.09 -8.37
N ILE A 56 5.92 0.71 -7.34
CA ILE A 56 4.97 1.64 -6.71
C ILE A 56 4.57 2.78 -7.67
N THR A 57 5.48 3.17 -8.57
CA THR A 57 5.20 4.18 -9.61
C THR A 57 4.13 3.68 -10.57
N ALA A 58 4.28 2.44 -11.06
CA ALA A 58 3.30 1.83 -11.96
C ALA A 58 1.93 1.65 -11.30
N LEU A 59 1.90 1.39 -9.99
CA LEU A 59 0.65 1.32 -9.22
C LEU A 59 -0.02 2.69 -9.12
N SER A 60 0.74 3.75 -8.86
CA SER A 60 0.24 5.13 -8.81
C SER A 60 -0.37 5.58 -10.14
N ASP A 61 0.25 5.23 -11.27
CA ASP A 61 -0.27 5.61 -12.59
C ASP A 61 -1.64 4.98 -12.90
N ARG A 62 -1.90 3.76 -12.38
CA ARG A 62 -3.19 3.07 -12.56
C ARG A 62 -4.34 3.68 -11.77
N LEU A 63 -4.05 4.48 -10.74
CA LEU A 63 -5.05 5.04 -9.83
C LEU A 63 -5.44 6.50 -10.13
N LYS A 64 -4.95 7.06 -11.24
CA LYS A 64 -5.29 8.43 -11.64
C LYS A 64 -6.79 8.58 -11.85
N THR A 65 -7.38 9.59 -11.22
CA THR A 65 -8.79 9.95 -11.36
C THR A 65 -8.99 10.89 -12.56
N PRO A 66 -10.19 10.91 -13.17
CA PRO A 66 -10.53 11.91 -14.18
C PRO A 66 -10.50 13.33 -13.61
N GLN A 67 -10.11 14.31 -14.42
CA GLN A 67 -10.05 15.72 -14.00
C GLN A 67 -11.41 16.26 -13.51
N SER A 68 -12.51 15.72 -14.03
CA SER A 68 -13.87 16.09 -13.61
C SER A 68 -14.18 15.77 -12.15
N TRP A 69 -13.37 14.94 -11.48
CA TRP A 69 -13.53 14.61 -10.06
C TRP A 69 -12.84 15.62 -9.14
N GLY A 70 -12.35 16.75 -9.68
CA GLY A 70 -11.73 17.82 -8.92
C GLY A 70 -10.51 17.33 -8.15
N ASN A 71 -10.45 17.68 -6.86
CA ASN A 71 -9.35 17.28 -5.96
C ASN A 71 -9.52 15.87 -5.36
N SER A 72 -10.42 15.05 -5.89
CA SER A 72 -10.62 13.68 -5.42
C SER A 72 -9.46 12.78 -5.84
N TYR A 73 -9.09 11.84 -4.98
CA TYR A 73 -8.00 10.91 -5.27
C TYR A 73 -8.23 9.53 -4.65
N PHE A 74 -7.63 8.52 -5.27
CA PHE A 74 -7.40 7.23 -4.64
C PHE A 74 -6.00 7.18 -4.03
N ALA A 75 -5.84 6.39 -2.97
CA ALA A 75 -4.54 6.01 -2.45
C ALA A 75 -4.53 4.53 -2.07
N ILE A 76 -3.36 3.89 -2.15
CA ILE A 76 -3.13 2.57 -1.57
C ILE A 76 -2.04 2.72 -0.53
N LEU A 77 -2.29 2.15 0.65
CA LEU A 77 -1.36 2.10 1.76
C LEU A 77 -1.06 0.66 2.13
N SER A 78 0.15 0.42 2.61
CA SER A 78 0.54 -0.85 3.21
C SER A 78 -0.10 -1.05 4.58
N GLN A 79 0.24 -2.15 5.25
CA GLN A 79 -0.31 -2.48 6.55
C GLN A 79 0.11 -1.48 7.63
N GLU A 80 1.36 -1.00 7.56
CA GLU A 80 1.89 0.01 8.48
C GLU A 80 1.55 1.44 8.07
N GLY A 81 0.85 1.63 6.94
CA GLY A 81 0.42 2.93 6.45
C GLY A 81 1.48 3.67 5.63
N ASN A 82 2.47 2.97 5.08
CA ASN A 82 3.36 3.52 4.06
C ASN A 82 2.61 3.64 2.73
N LEU A 83 2.88 4.69 1.95
CA LEU A 83 2.22 4.90 0.67
C LEU A 83 2.74 3.90 -0.38
N LEU A 84 1.81 3.13 -0.94
CA LEU A 84 2.04 2.26 -2.11
C LEU A 84 1.54 2.90 -3.40
N ALA A 85 0.60 3.83 -3.30
CA ALA A 85 0.18 4.66 -4.42
C ALA A 85 -0.44 5.97 -3.94
N TYR A 86 0.01 7.08 -4.52
CA TYR A 86 -0.55 8.40 -4.25
C TYR A 86 -0.49 9.28 -5.52
N PRO A 87 -1.47 9.17 -6.43
CA PRO A 87 -1.52 9.89 -7.70
C PRO A 87 -1.40 11.42 -7.62
N PRO A 88 -1.93 12.14 -6.60
CA PRO A 88 -1.78 13.59 -6.53
C PRO A 88 -0.32 14.06 -6.44
N GLN A 89 0.54 13.25 -5.82
CA GLN A 89 1.97 13.55 -5.72
C GLN A 89 2.79 12.24 -5.66
N PRO A 90 3.01 11.56 -6.80
CA PRO A 90 3.59 10.22 -6.83
C PRO A 90 4.97 10.14 -6.18
N GLU A 91 5.72 11.24 -6.18
CA GLU A 91 7.01 11.36 -5.52
C GLU A 91 6.94 11.08 -4.01
N LYS A 92 5.81 11.32 -3.34
CA LYS A 92 5.63 10.97 -1.92
C LYS A 92 5.72 9.45 -1.70
N ALA A 93 5.05 8.65 -2.54
CA ALA A 93 5.14 7.19 -2.45
C ALA A 93 6.55 6.70 -2.79
N LYS A 94 7.21 7.31 -3.78
CA LYS A 94 8.63 7.02 -4.10
C LYS A 94 9.59 7.43 -2.98
N ALA A 95 9.24 8.42 -2.18
CA ALA A 95 10.04 8.85 -1.04
C ALA A 95 9.75 8.04 0.24
N LEU A 96 8.96 6.96 0.16
CA LEU A 96 8.50 6.18 1.32
C LEU A 96 7.73 7.03 2.35
N ALA A 97 7.02 8.06 1.89
CA ALA A 97 6.12 8.81 2.75
C ALA A 97 4.96 7.92 3.23
N THR A 98 4.34 8.34 4.32
CA THR A 98 3.30 7.57 5.02
C THR A 98 1.99 8.35 5.09
N TYR A 99 0.98 7.74 5.69
CA TYR A 99 -0.28 8.41 6.04
C TYR A 99 -0.08 9.70 6.85
N GLN A 100 1.03 9.83 7.59
CA GLN A 100 1.36 11.02 8.39
C GLN A 100 1.70 12.24 7.52
N ASP A 101 2.22 12.01 6.31
CA ASP A 101 2.67 13.04 5.38
C ASP A 101 1.54 13.55 4.45
N ILE A 102 0.35 12.98 4.57
CA ILE A 102 -0.81 13.31 3.74
C ILE A 102 -1.81 14.10 4.58
N PRO A 103 -2.14 15.34 4.16
CA PRO A 103 -3.14 16.14 4.85
C PRO A 103 -4.43 15.37 5.06
N ASN A 104 -4.95 15.44 6.29
CA ASN A 104 -6.20 14.84 6.75
C ASN A 104 -6.25 13.31 6.78
N LEU A 105 -5.43 12.62 5.99
CA LEU A 105 -5.28 11.16 6.09
C LEU A 105 -4.73 10.76 7.46
N ASN A 106 -3.80 11.54 8.01
CA ASN A 106 -3.29 11.35 9.37
C ASN A 106 -4.38 11.41 10.46
N LYS A 107 -5.46 12.17 10.24
CA LYS A 107 -6.58 12.32 11.17
C LYS A 107 -7.55 11.15 11.10
N VAL A 108 -7.74 10.54 9.93
CA VAL A 108 -8.66 9.40 9.74
C VAL A 108 -7.96 8.04 9.85
N TRP A 109 -6.63 7.99 9.83
CA TRP A 109 -5.87 6.74 9.75
C TRP A 109 -6.21 5.74 10.86
N GLN A 110 -6.33 6.19 12.11
CA GLN A 110 -6.62 5.28 13.23
C GLN A 110 -7.91 4.49 12.98
N GLN A 111 -8.99 5.19 12.60
CA GLN A 111 -10.28 4.56 12.32
C GLN A 111 -10.22 3.66 11.08
N ILE A 112 -9.58 4.12 10.01
CA ILE A 112 -9.42 3.35 8.78
C ILE A 112 -8.61 2.06 9.00
N ASN A 113 -7.62 2.09 9.89
CA ASN A 113 -6.73 0.95 10.11
C ASN A 113 -7.39 -0.16 10.94
N GLU A 114 -8.37 0.18 11.78
CA GLU A 114 -9.07 -0.78 12.66
C GLU A 114 -10.18 -1.56 11.92
N GLU A 115 -10.80 -0.94 10.90
CA GLU A 115 -11.93 -1.51 10.16
C GLU A 115 -11.52 -2.11 8.81
N ARG A 116 -12.34 -3.05 8.29
CA ARG A 116 -12.08 -3.69 6.98
C ARG A 116 -12.55 -2.85 5.79
N VAL A 117 -13.65 -2.14 5.96
CA VAL A 117 -14.32 -1.34 4.94
C VAL A 117 -15.19 -0.31 5.64
N GLY A 118 -15.29 0.90 5.07
CA GLY A 118 -16.13 1.92 5.66
C GLY A 118 -16.10 3.24 4.91
N ILE A 119 -16.84 4.21 5.45
CA ILE A 119 -16.87 5.59 4.99
C ILE A 119 -16.77 6.51 6.21
N ILE A 120 -15.86 7.48 6.15
CA ILE A 120 -15.71 8.53 7.16
C ILE A 120 -16.01 9.89 6.52
N VAL A 121 -16.67 10.78 7.27
CA VAL A 121 -16.85 12.17 6.86
C VAL A 121 -15.98 13.04 7.76
N LEU A 122 -14.99 13.71 7.18
CA LEU A 122 -14.09 14.60 7.92
C LEU A 122 -13.71 15.79 7.05
N GLU A 123 -13.79 17.00 7.61
CA GLU A 123 -13.35 18.27 6.99
C GLU A 123 -13.87 18.45 5.56
N GLY A 124 -15.18 18.26 5.38
CA GLY A 124 -15.82 18.45 4.09
C GLY A 124 -15.44 17.41 3.03
N SER A 125 -14.91 16.25 3.43
CA SER A 125 -14.57 15.15 2.53
C SER A 125 -15.15 13.83 3.00
N TYR A 126 -15.59 13.01 2.04
CA TYR A 126 -15.86 11.59 2.21
C TYR A 126 -14.58 10.78 2.03
N TRP A 127 -14.30 9.88 2.96
CA TRP A 127 -13.18 8.94 2.93
C TRP A 127 -13.75 7.52 2.88
N ALA A 128 -13.88 6.97 1.69
CA ALA A 128 -14.29 5.58 1.50
C ALA A 128 -13.06 4.69 1.47
N TYR A 129 -13.05 3.57 2.19
CA TYR A 129 -11.88 2.70 2.27
C TYR A 129 -12.26 1.23 2.31
N GLN A 130 -11.36 0.38 1.84
CA GLN A 130 -11.46 -1.08 1.96
C GLN A 130 -10.07 -1.73 2.00
N ARG A 131 -9.96 -2.85 2.70
CA ARG A 131 -8.79 -3.75 2.59
C ARG A 131 -8.82 -4.47 1.25
N VAL A 132 -7.65 -4.59 0.61
CA VAL A 132 -7.51 -5.31 -0.67
C VAL A 132 -7.39 -6.81 -0.38
N GLU A 133 -8.28 -7.62 -0.94
CA GLU A 133 -8.27 -9.07 -0.73
C GLU A 133 -6.98 -9.72 -1.25
N GLY A 134 -6.47 -10.71 -0.51
CA GLY A 134 -5.22 -11.39 -0.84
C GLY A 134 -3.95 -10.59 -0.53
N THR A 135 -4.07 -9.36 -0.02
CA THR A 135 -2.93 -8.55 0.44
C THR A 135 -3.15 -8.04 1.88
N ASN A 136 -2.16 -7.33 2.40
CA ASN A 136 -2.29 -6.57 3.65
C ASN A 136 -2.51 -5.07 3.40
N TRP A 137 -2.85 -4.70 2.16
CA TRP A 137 -3.01 -3.31 1.76
C TRP A 137 -4.39 -2.78 2.07
N LEU A 138 -4.46 -1.45 2.17
CA LEU A 138 -5.69 -0.68 2.25
C LEU A 138 -5.77 0.23 1.03
N MET A 139 -6.91 0.22 0.34
CA MET A 139 -7.26 1.21 -0.66
C MET A 139 -8.25 2.20 -0.07
N LEU A 140 -8.09 3.48 -0.39
CA LEU A 140 -9.05 4.52 -0.04
C LEU A 140 -9.30 5.49 -1.18
N ALA A 141 -10.45 6.14 -1.12
CA ALA A 141 -10.83 7.29 -1.92
C ALA A 141 -11.11 8.48 -0.99
N ALA A 142 -10.49 9.61 -1.25
CA ALA A 142 -10.82 10.88 -0.62
C ALA A 142 -11.56 11.75 -1.64
N VAL A 143 -12.79 12.12 -1.32
CA VAL A 143 -13.71 12.82 -2.23
C VAL A 143 -14.29 14.04 -1.52
N PRO A 144 -14.00 15.27 -1.96
CA PRO A 144 -14.64 16.47 -1.39
C PRO A 144 -16.16 16.40 -1.53
N GLN A 145 -16.89 16.86 -0.50
CA GLN A 145 -18.36 16.87 -0.50
C GLN A 145 -18.93 17.68 -1.66
N SER A 146 -18.27 18.76 -2.09
CA SER A 146 -18.69 19.56 -3.25
C SER A 146 -18.73 18.77 -4.56
N VAL A 147 -17.88 17.75 -4.72
CA VAL A 147 -17.90 16.88 -5.91
C VAL A 147 -19.13 15.97 -5.91
N VAL A 148 -19.64 15.60 -4.74
CA VAL A 148 -20.79 14.71 -4.59
C VAL A 148 -22.11 15.48 -4.56
N LEU A 149 -22.13 16.63 -3.90
CA LEU A 149 -23.36 17.37 -3.58
C LEU A 149 -23.74 18.44 -4.62
N GLY A 150 -22.81 18.87 -5.48
CA GLY A 150 -23.03 19.92 -6.48
C GLY A 150 -22.80 21.32 -5.95
#